data_AF-A0A7J3QSA0-F1
#
_entry.id   AF-A0A7J3QSA0-F1
#
_cell.length_a   1.000
_cell.length_b   1.000
_cell.length_c   1.000
_cell.angle_alpha   90.00
_cell.angle_beta   90.00
_cell.angle_gamma   90.00
#
_symmetry.space_group_name_H-M   'P 1'
#
loop_
_entity.id
_entity.type
_entity.pdbx_description
1 polymer ?
#
loop_
_entity_poly.entity_id
_entity_poly.type
_entity_poly.pdbx_seq_one_letter_code
_entity_poly.pdbx_strand_id
1 'polypeptide(L)'
;MVETLKEFEPNCAVAPILLTGGTDSRYFRSIGATCYGFQPFLPDLPYGEVWKMVHGIDERISIKNLVFGASVLYNVVEKFMA
;
A
#
# COMPACT_ATOMS: atom_id res chain seq x y z
N MET A 1 9.32 3.73 4.28
CA MET A 1 8.43 2.89 3.44
C MET A 1 9.20 1.73 2.79
N VAL A 2 10.09 1.96 1.81
CA VAL A 2 10.80 0.87 1.11
C VAL A 2 11.69 0.05 2.04
N GLU A 3 12.46 0.72 2.89
CA GLU A 3 13.30 0.06 3.90
C GLU A 3 12.47 -0.85 4.82
N THR A 4 11.43 -0.29 5.44
CA THR A 4 10.48 -1.07 6.26
C THR A 4 9.92 -2.26 5.52
N LEU A 5 9.49 -2.10 4.26
CA LEU A 5 8.93 -3.20 3.49
C LEU A 5 9.94 -4.33 3.27
N LYS A 6 11.22 -4.01 3.05
CA LYS A 6 12.30 -4.98 2.88
C LYS A 6 12.65 -5.75 4.16
N GLU A 7 12.35 -5.22 5.33
CA GLU A 7 12.53 -5.94 6.59
C GLU A 7 11.50 -7.07 6.75
N PHE A 8 10.28 -6.86 6.23
CA PHE A 8 9.24 -7.88 6.21
C PHE A 8 9.39 -8.84 5.04
N GLU A 9 9.80 -8.35 3.86
CA GLU A 9 10.04 -9.15 2.66
C GLU A 9 11.34 -8.73 1.96
N PRO A 10 12.48 -9.36 2.29
CA PRO A 10 13.81 -8.95 1.81
C PRO A 10 13.96 -8.90 0.29
N ASN A 11 13.20 -9.75 -0.42
CA ASN A 11 13.25 -9.87 -1.87
C ASN A 11 12.17 -9.05 -2.59
N CYS A 12 11.42 -8.19 -1.88
CA CYS A 12 10.39 -7.38 -2.52
C CYS A 12 10.99 -6.29 -3.43
N ALA A 13 10.32 -6.04 -4.55
CA ALA A 13 10.57 -4.89 -5.41
C ALA A 13 9.45 -3.86 -5.22
N VAL A 14 9.81 -2.57 -5.24
CA VAL A 14 8.85 -1.47 -5.17
C VAL A 14 8.86 -0.75 -6.52
N ALA A 15 7.70 -0.71 -7.17
CA ALA A 15 7.51 0.01 -8.42
C ALA A 15 6.46 1.11 -8.22
N PRO A 16 6.73 2.37 -8.63
CA PRO A 16 5.72 3.40 -8.63
C PRO A 16 4.66 3.11 -9.71
N ILE A 17 3.40 3.32 -9.35
CA ILE A 17 2.27 3.22 -10.28
C ILE A 17 1.52 4.56 -10.33
N LEU A 18 0.95 4.88 -11.48
CA LEU A 18 -0.04 5.94 -11.59
C LEU A 18 -1.43 5.33 -11.45
N LEU A 19 -2.15 5.74 -10.41
CA LEU A 19 -3.53 5.33 -10.19
C LEU A 19 -4.47 6.26 -10.96
N THR A 20 -5.43 5.69 -11.69
CA THR A 20 -6.47 6.46 -12.40
C THR A 20 -7.60 6.92 -11.48
N GLY A 21 -7.74 6.30 -10.31
CA GLY A 21 -8.67 6.70 -9.25
C GLY A 21 -8.21 7.96 -8.50
N GLY A 22 -9.18 8.69 -7.94
CA GLY A 22 -8.90 9.86 -7.10
C GLY A 22 -8.42 9.46 -5.70
N THR A 23 -7.45 10.20 -5.16
CA THR A 23 -6.99 10.05 -3.77
C THR A 23 -6.96 11.41 -3.06
N ASP A 24 -6.97 11.38 -1.73
CA ASP A 24 -6.85 12.60 -0.91
C ASP A 24 -5.48 13.28 -1.07
N SER A 25 -4.48 12.58 -1.61
CA SER A 25 -3.18 13.14 -1.94
C SER A 25 -3.27 14.35 -2.88
N ARG A 26 -4.35 14.50 -3.65
CA ARG A 26 -4.55 15.72 -4.47
C ARG A 26 -4.77 16.97 -3.62
N TYR A 27 -5.45 16.84 -2.49
CA TYR A 27 -5.68 17.95 -1.57
C TYR A 27 -4.43 18.24 -0.73
N PHE A 28 -3.77 17.21 -0.22
CA PHE A 28 -2.53 17.40 0.54
C PHE A 28 -1.41 18.04 -0.30
N ARG A 29 -1.27 17.62 -1.56
CA ARG A 29 -0.32 18.27 -2.48
C ARG A 29 -0.68 19.73 -2.75
N SER A 30 -1.96 20.09 -2.75
CA SER A 30 -2.39 21.49 -2.97
C SER A 30 -1.95 22.45 -1.85
N ILE A 31 -1.70 21.92 -0.64
CA ILE A 31 -1.17 22.70 0.51
C ILE A 31 0.35 22.52 0.70
N GLY A 32 1.05 21.99 -0.30
CA GLY A 32 2.51 21.87 -0.30
C GLY A 32 3.07 20.59 0.32
N ALA A 33 2.23 19.61 0.69
CA ALA A 33 2.72 18.35 1.24
C ALA A 33 3.23 17.39 0.15
N THR A 34 4.35 16.72 0.41
CA THR A 34 4.80 15.56 -0.38
C THR A 34 3.99 14.34 0.03
N CYS A 35 3.22 13.77 -0.90
CA CYS A 35 2.35 12.63 -0.62
C CYS A 35 2.46 11.54 -1.68
N TYR A 36 2.55 10.29 -1.22
CA TYR A 36 2.55 9.09 -2.03
C TYR A 36 1.50 8.11 -1.51
N GLY A 37 0.80 7.43 -2.43
CA GLY A 37 0.01 6.26 -2.07
C GLY A 37 0.93 5.09 -1.79
N PHE A 38 0.71 4.38 -0.68
CA PHE A 38 1.50 3.22 -0.29
C PHE A 38 0.59 2.15 0.29
N GLN A 39 0.53 1.00 -0.37
CA GLN A 39 -0.30 -0.15 0.03
C GLN A 39 0.58 -1.41 0.03
N PRO A 40 1.14 -1.81 1.18
CA PRO A 40 1.82 -3.09 1.29
C PRO A 40 0.82 -4.22 1.08
N PHE A 41 1.04 -5.04 0.05
CA PHE A 41 0.10 -6.07 -0.34
C PHE A 41 0.86 -7.30 -0.84
N LEU A 42 0.51 -8.47 -0.31
CA LEU A 42 1.07 -9.74 -0.77
C LEU A 42 0.39 -10.17 -2.09
N PRO A 43 1.13 -10.72 -3.06
CA PRO A 43 0.58 -11.15 -4.35
C PRO A 43 -0.14 -12.52 -4.26
N ASP A 44 -1.05 -12.67 -3.30
CA ASP A 44 -1.84 -13.90 -3.11
C ASP A 44 -2.82 -14.15 -4.28
N LEU A 45 -3.14 -13.09 -5.04
CA LEU A 45 -3.95 -13.11 -6.26
C LEU A 45 -3.22 -12.35 -7.38
N PRO A 46 -3.51 -12.66 -8.66
CA PRO A 46 -3.03 -11.85 -9.78
C PRO A 46 -3.42 -10.37 -9.61
N TYR A 47 -2.48 -9.47 -9.86
CA TYR A 47 -2.68 -8.02 -9.67
C TYR A 47 -3.96 -7.49 -10.35
N GLY A 48 -4.25 -7.95 -11.56
CA GLY A 48 -5.47 -7.56 -12.29
C GLY A 48 -6.78 -8.05 -11.65
N GLU A 49 -6.77 -9.17 -10.93
CA GLU A 49 -7.94 -9.65 -10.19
C GLU A 49 -8.18 -8.81 -8.94
N VAL A 50 -7.10 -8.42 -8.24
CA VAL A 50 -7.20 -7.50 -7.10
C VAL A 50 -7.88 -6.19 -7.52
N TRP A 51 -7.50 -5.59 -8.65
CA TRP A 51 -8.12 -4.36 -9.13
C TRP A 51 -9.59 -4.49 -9.54
N LYS A 52 -10.00 -5.65 -10.04
CA LYS A 52 -11.42 -5.90 -10.35
C LYS A 52 -12.28 -5.97 -9.08
N MET A 53 -11.67 -6.32 -7.95
CA MET A 53 -12.37 -6.40 -6.67
C MET A 53 -12.48 -5.05 -5.96
N VAL A 54 -11.61 -4.07 -6.24
CA VAL A 54 -11.73 -2.73 -5.65
C VAL A 54 -13.06 -2.10 -6.10
N HIS A 55 -13.98 -1.86 -5.16
CA HIS A 55 -15.36 -1.46 -5.42
C HIS A 55 -16.16 -2.47 -6.27
N GLY A 56 -15.71 -3.71 -6.32
CA GLY A 56 -16.30 -4.79 -7.13
C GLY A 56 -17.16 -5.75 -6.31
N ILE A 57 -17.56 -6.84 -6.96
CA ILE A 57 -18.29 -7.94 -6.31
C ILE A 57 -17.33 -8.72 -5.41
N ASP A 58 -17.79 -9.05 -4.20
CA ASP A 58 -17.06 -9.82 -3.21
C ASP A 58 -15.65 -9.26 -2.91
N GLU A 59 -15.54 -7.94 -2.79
CA GLU A 59 -14.29 -7.28 -2.37
C GLU A 59 -13.77 -7.89 -1.06
N ARG A 60 -12.54 -8.39 -1.10
CA ARG A 60 -11.92 -9.10 0.02
C ARG A 60 -10.41 -9.14 -0.09
N ILE A 61 -9.77 -9.46 1.04
CA ILE A 61 -8.35 -9.71 1.15
C ILE A 61 -8.12 -10.95 2.03
N SER A 62 -6.95 -11.59 1.92
CA SER A 62 -6.59 -12.68 2.83
C SER A 62 -6.27 -12.14 4.23
N ILE A 63 -6.51 -12.94 5.28
CA ILE A 63 -6.13 -12.56 6.65
C ILE A 63 -4.61 -12.33 6.75
N LYS A 64 -3.82 -13.13 6.02
CA LYS A 64 -2.37 -12.98 5.94
C LYS A 64 -2.00 -11.59 5.39
N ASN A 65 -2.66 -11.15 4.32
CA ASN A 65 -2.43 -9.85 3.70
C ASN A 65 -2.84 -8.70 4.64
N LEU A 66 -3.97 -8.83 5.34
CA LEU A 66 -4.40 -7.85 6.35
C LEU A 66 -3.35 -7.67 7.45
N VAL A 67 -2.87 -8.78 8.03
CA VAL A 67 -1.86 -8.75 9.10
C VAL A 67 -0.53 -8.18 8.59
N PHE A 68 -0.11 -8.59 7.39
CA PHE A 68 1.11 -8.08 6.75
C PHE A 68 1.03 -6.58 6.52
N GLY A 69 -0.02 -6.11 5.86
CA GLY A 69 -0.23 -4.71 5.52
C GLY A 69 -0.26 -3.82 6.77
N ALA A 70 -1.03 -4.22 7.78
CA ALA A 70 -1.11 -3.49 9.05
C ALA A 70 0.25 -3.40 9.75
N SER A 71 1.00 -4.51 9.81
CA SER A 71 2.32 -4.57 10.47
C SER A 71 3.35 -3.67 9.79
N VAL A 72 3.40 -3.68 8.45
CA VAL A 72 4.30 -2.82 7.68
C VAL A 72 3.93 -1.35 7.86
N LEU A 73 2.64 -1.00 7.75
CA LEU A 73 2.18 0.39 7.93
C LEU A 73 2.47 0.91 9.34
N TYR A 74 2.25 0.09 10.37
CA TYR A 74 2.58 0.44 11.75
C TYR A 74 4.07 0.76 11.91
N ASN A 75 4.95 -0.11 11.41
CA ASN A 75 6.41 0.09 11.50
C ASN A 75 6.89 1.31 10.69
N VAL A 76 6.22 1.64 9.57
CA VAL A 76 6.51 2.86 8.82
C VAL A 76 6.25 4.10 9.68
N VAL A 77 5.12 4.14 10.40
CA VAL A 77 4.78 5.28 11.26
C VAL A 77 5.70 5.32 12.49
N GLU A 78 5.92 4.18 13.16
CA GLU A 78 6.81 4.09 14.33
C GLU A 78 8.21 4.64 14.01
N LYS A 79 8.80 4.21 12.90
CA LYS A 79 10.12 4.68 12.46
C LYS A 79 10.13 6.13 11.96
N PHE A 80 9.02 6.61 11.41
CA PHE A 80 8.91 8.00 10.97
C PHE A 80 8.82 8.98 12.15
N MET A 81 8.28 8.51 13.28
CA MET A 81 8.08 9.31 14.49
C MET A 81 9.27 9.26 15.47
N ALA A 82 10.21 8.34 15.28
CA ALA A 82 11.44 8.22 16.06
C ALA A 82 12.47 9.28 15.64
#